data_AF-A0AA90SZ45-F1
#
_entry.id   AF-A0AA90SZ45-F1
#
_cell.length_a   1.000
_cell.length_b   1.000
_cell.length_c   1.000
_cell.angle_alpha   90.00
_cell.angle_beta   90.00
_cell.angle_gamma   90.00
#
_symmetry.space_group_name_H-M   'P 1'
#
loop_
_entity.id
_entity.type
_entity.pdbx_description
1 polymer ?
#
loop_
_entity_poly.entity_id
_entity_poly.type
_entity_poly.pdbx_seq_one_letter_code
_entity_poly.pdbx_strand_id
1 'polypeptide(L)'
;SKELDDNSPTKNDVKDAKVIAQLVKDGRYAEPTIPQGIYAELRVAKKLRDLLNVDLQVVQGQVHNWLDRYFPEFLTVFKSWEGKAAIHFLKLEALPHELVKYTEEELLLSLRQVVKRSIGLKKIRALKEVANRSIGIRQGAAMAKLELRALLEKYDFIQMKFEELDHQLDQLLDHIPGVT
;
A
#
# COMPACT_ATOMS: atom_id res chain seq x y z
N SER A 1 7.44 50.59 -17.88
CA SER A 1 8.70 49.84 -17.96
C SER A 1 8.57 48.54 -17.21
N LYS A 2 8.87 47.43 -17.88
CA LYS A 2 8.90 46.07 -17.33
C LYS A 2 10.17 45.91 -16.50
N GLU A 3 10.13 46.33 -15.24
CA GLU A 3 11.12 46.03 -14.21
C GLU A 3 10.29 45.98 -12.93
N LEU A 4 10.01 44.85 -12.29
CA LEU A 4 10.94 44.08 -11.47
C LEU A 4 10.15 42.83 -11.03
N ASP A 5 10.15 41.77 -11.84
CA ASP A 5 9.76 40.47 -11.32
C ASP A 5 10.86 39.50 -11.70
N ASP A 6 11.73 39.29 -10.72
CA ASP A 6 12.74 38.25 -10.70
C ASP A 6 12.03 36.90 -10.78
N ASN A 7 11.68 36.51 -12.01
CA ASN A 7 11.05 35.26 -12.36
C ASN A 7 12.07 34.09 -12.29
N SER A 8 12.92 34.12 -11.26
CA SER A 8 13.82 33.01 -10.96
C SER A 8 12.98 31.87 -10.39
N PRO A 9 13.01 30.66 -10.97
CA PRO A 9 12.22 29.50 -10.52
C PRO A 9 12.84 28.84 -9.28
N THR A 10 13.34 29.63 -8.33
CA THR A 10 13.91 29.12 -7.08
C THR A 10 12.89 29.26 -5.96
N LYS A 11 12.34 28.12 -5.52
CA LYS A 11 11.55 28.02 -4.29
C LYS A 11 12.40 28.51 -3.12
N ASN A 12 12.00 29.60 -2.50
CA ASN A 12 12.71 30.21 -1.38
C ASN A 12 11.68 30.83 -0.43
N ASP A 13 11.62 30.33 0.81
CA ASP A 13 10.60 30.70 1.81
C ASP A 13 10.57 32.22 2.07
N VAL A 14 11.70 32.90 1.95
CA VAL A 14 11.78 34.37 2.11
C VAL A 14 11.06 35.11 0.99
N LYS A 15 11.16 34.59 -0.25
CA LYS A 15 10.44 35.15 -1.40
C LYS A 15 8.94 34.85 -1.28
N ASP A 16 8.58 33.61 -0.93
CA ASP A 16 7.19 33.19 -0.76
C ASP A 16 6.50 33.99 0.35
N ALA A 17 7.15 34.20 1.50
CA ALA A 17 6.63 35.03 2.58
C ALA A 17 6.43 36.50 2.16
N LYS A 18 7.36 37.06 1.38
CA LYS A 18 7.25 38.44 0.86
C LYS A 18 6.08 38.57 -0.13
N VAL A 19 5.90 37.59 -1.02
CA VAL A 19 4.79 37.55 -1.98
C VAL A 19 3.46 37.41 -1.24
N ILE A 20 3.36 36.50 -0.27
CA ILE A 20 2.15 36.34 0.57
C ILE A 20 1.83 37.65 1.31
N ALA A 21 2.83 38.29 1.93
CA ALA A 21 2.63 39.56 2.63
C ALA A 21 2.14 40.68 1.70
N GLN A 22 2.67 40.73 0.47
CA GLN A 22 2.26 41.71 -0.53
C GLN A 22 0.83 41.43 -1.05
N LEU A 23 0.46 40.16 -1.29
CA LEU A 23 -0.91 39.77 -1.65
C LEU A 23 -1.93 40.11 -0.57
N VAL A 24 -1.58 39.91 0.71
CA VAL A 24 -2.42 40.28 1.87
C VAL A 24 -2.55 41.80 1.96
N LYS A 25 -1.43 42.53 1.88
CA LYS A 25 -1.41 44.00 1.90
C LYS A 25 -2.26 44.62 0.78
N ASP A 26 -2.20 44.05 -0.42
CA ASP A 26 -2.91 44.56 -1.59
C ASP A 26 -4.37 44.08 -1.67
N GLY A 27 -4.86 43.32 -0.68
CA GLY A 27 -6.21 42.76 -0.67
C GLY A 27 -6.47 41.74 -1.79
N ARG A 28 -5.39 41.24 -2.43
CA ARG A 28 -5.44 40.29 -3.54
C ARG A 28 -5.33 38.85 -3.05
N TYR A 29 -6.14 38.52 -2.05
CA TYR A 29 -6.27 37.15 -1.56
C TYR A 29 -7.68 36.65 -1.86
N ALA A 30 -7.80 35.37 -2.22
CA ALA A 30 -9.10 34.73 -2.26
C ALA A 30 -9.54 34.46 -0.81
N GLU A 31 -10.75 34.86 -0.45
CA GLU A 31 -11.33 34.40 0.80
C GLU A 31 -11.45 32.87 0.75
N PRO A 32 -10.95 32.14 1.77
CA PRO A 32 -11.02 30.70 1.77
C PRO A 32 -12.49 30.27 1.81
N THR A 33 -12.98 29.71 0.71
CA THR A 33 -14.30 29.06 0.70
C THR A 33 -14.20 27.82 1.57
N ILE A 34 -14.72 27.90 2.80
CA ILE A 34 -14.85 26.74 3.67
C ILE A 34 -15.86 25.81 2.99
N PRO A 35 -15.46 24.60 2.55
CA PRO A 35 -16.38 23.70 1.90
C PRO A 35 -17.55 23.38 2.83
N GLN A 36 -18.78 23.45 2.32
CA GLN A 36 -19.99 23.07 3.04
C GLN A 36 -20.70 21.95 2.27
N GLY A 37 -21.51 21.16 2.98
CA GLY A 37 -22.24 20.02 2.39
C GLY A 37 -21.28 19.00 1.77
N ILE A 38 -21.59 18.56 0.54
CA ILE A 38 -20.85 17.50 -0.17
C ILE A 38 -19.34 17.81 -0.29
N TYR A 39 -18.96 19.06 -0.51
CA TYR A 39 -17.55 19.43 -0.62
C TYR A 39 -16.79 19.33 0.72
N ALA A 40 -17.48 19.45 1.87
CA ALA A 40 -16.89 19.20 3.18
C ALA A 40 -16.61 17.71 3.37
N GLU A 41 -17.56 16.85 3.01
CA GLU A 41 -17.41 15.39 3.05
C GLU A 41 -16.26 14.92 2.17
N LEU A 42 -16.17 15.42 0.93
CA LEU A 42 -15.05 15.11 0.02
C LEU A 42 -13.70 15.52 0.60
N ARG A 43 -13.63 16.65 1.31
CA ARG A 43 -12.39 17.09 1.96
C ARG A 43 -11.97 16.13 3.08
N VAL A 44 -12.92 15.66 3.88
CA VAL A 44 -12.66 14.67 4.94
C VAL A 44 -12.26 13.33 4.34
N ALA A 45 -12.98 12.86 3.31
CA ALA A 45 -12.69 11.64 2.58
C ALA A 45 -11.28 11.65 1.99
N LYS A 46 -10.85 12.76 1.37
CA LYS A 46 -9.47 12.93 0.88
C LYS A 46 -8.44 12.79 2.01
N LYS A 47 -8.66 13.48 3.13
CA LYS A 47 -7.77 13.38 4.30
C LYS A 47 -7.68 11.95 4.82
N LEU A 48 -8.80 11.23 4.89
CA LEU A 48 -8.83 9.83 5.29
C LEU A 48 -8.05 8.94 4.33
N ARG A 49 -8.21 9.16 3.02
CA ARG A 49 -7.45 8.45 1.98
C ARG A 49 -5.94 8.65 2.14
N ASP A 50 -5.50 9.87 2.44
CA ASP A 50 -4.09 10.18 2.67
C ASP A 50 -3.55 9.42 3.90
N LEU A 51 -4.33 9.33 4.98
CA LEU A 51 -3.97 8.55 6.17
C LEU A 51 -3.86 7.04 5.86
N LEU A 52 -4.85 6.48 5.16
CA LEU A 52 -4.84 5.07 4.76
C LEU A 52 -3.64 4.75 3.85
N ASN A 53 -3.23 5.68 2.97
CA ASN A 53 -2.04 5.50 2.13
C ASN A 53 -0.76 5.42 2.96
N VAL A 54 -0.63 6.26 3.99
CA VAL A 54 0.52 6.21 4.90
C VAL A 54 0.52 4.88 5.66
N ASP A 55 -0.62 4.46 6.20
CA ASP A 55 -0.73 3.19 6.91
C ASP A 55 -0.41 1.98 6.01
N LEU A 56 -0.86 2.03 4.75
CA LEU A 56 -0.56 1.04 3.73
C LEU A 56 0.95 0.94 3.46
N GLN A 57 1.62 2.08 3.26
CA GLN A 57 3.07 2.11 3.04
C GLN A 57 3.84 1.55 4.23
N VAL A 58 3.40 1.87 5.45
CA VAL A 58 4.01 1.34 6.68
C VAL A 58 3.89 -0.17 6.73
N VAL A 59 2.67 -0.73 6.55
CA VAL A 59 2.51 -2.19 6.61
C VAL A 59 3.24 -2.88 5.45
N GLN A 60 3.28 -2.28 4.26
CA GLN A 60 4.04 -2.80 3.13
C GLN A 60 5.55 -2.89 3.44
N GLY A 61 6.10 -1.87 4.10
CA GLY A 61 7.49 -1.88 4.56
C GLY A 61 7.74 -2.94 5.63
N GLN A 62 6.79 -3.12 6.56
CA GLN A 62 6.89 -4.14 7.61
C GLN A 62 6.87 -5.57 7.02
N VAL A 63 6.00 -5.84 6.04
CA VAL A 63 5.97 -7.16 5.35
C VAL A 63 7.26 -7.38 4.55
N HIS A 64 7.77 -6.37 3.83
CA HIS A 64 9.07 -6.48 3.16
C HIS A 64 10.20 -6.78 4.14
N ASN A 65 10.27 -6.07 5.28
CA ASN A 65 11.27 -6.35 6.29
C ASN A 65 11.14 -7.75 6.90
N TRP A 66 9.91 -8.23 7.09
CA TRP A 66 9.68 -9.61 7.50
C TRP A 66 10.22 -10.60 6.47
N LEU A 67 9.94 -10.38 5.18
CA LEU A 67 10.49 -11.20 4.10
C LEU A 67 12.02 -11.18 4.10
N ASP A 68 12.66 -10.02 4.20
CA ASP A 68 14.12 -9.92 4.22
C ASP A 68 14.75 -10.72 5.36
N ARG A 69 14.10 -10.77 6.53
CA ARG A 69 14.58 -11.53 7.71
C ARG A 69 14.33 -13.04 7.59
N TYR A 70 13.15 -13.43 7.13
CA TYR A 70 12.68 -14.82 7.28
C TYR A 70 12.57 -15.58 5.96
N PHE A 71 12.44 -14.90 4.82
CA PHE A 71 12.37 -15.50 3.50
C PHE A 71 12.85 -14.55 2.37
N PRO A 72 14.12 -14.11 2.38
CA PRO A 72 14.60 -13.06 1.47
C PRO A 72 14.49 -13.44 -0.01
N GLU A 73 14.53 -14.72 -0.35
CA GLU A 73 14.44 -15.21 -1.72
C GLU A 73 13.01 -15.22 -2.29
N PHE A 74 11.99 -14.94 -1.46
CA PHE A 74 10.58 -15.04 -1.86
C PHE A 74 10.24 -14.19 -3.10
N LEU A 75 10.78 -12.97 -3.16
CA LEU A 75 10.54 -12.04 -4.27
C LEU A 75 11.32 -12.38 -5.55
N THR A 76 12.21 -13.37 -5.52
CA THR A 76 12.81 -13.91 -6.75
C THR A 76 11.81 -14.76 -7.53
N VAL A 77 10.83 -15.35 -6.83
CA VAL A 77 9.74 -16.13 -7.42
C VAL A 77 8.54 -15.22 -7.73
N PHE A 78 8.17 -14.34 -6.80
CA PHE A 78 7.05 -13.43 -6.95
C PHE A 78 7.51 -11.99 -7.19
N LYS A 79 7.08 -11.38 -8.30
CA LYS A 79 7.41 -9.98 -8.61
C LYS A 79 6.97 -9.00 -7.51
N SER A 80 5.84 -9.28 -6.86
CA SER A 80 5.35 -8.57 -5.68
C SER A 80 4.70 -9.58 -4.73
N TRP A 81 4.88 -9.36 -3.43
CA TRP A 81 4.23 -10.16 -2.40
C TRP A 81 2.72 -9.90 -2.30
N GLU A 82 2.24 -8.77 -2.82
CA GLU A 82 0.83 -8.36 -2.79
C GLU A 82 -0.02 -9.09 -3.84
N GLY A 83 0.62 -9.85 -4.74
CA GLY A 83 -0.09 -10.69 -5.68
C GLY A 83 -0.92 -11.76 -4.97
N LYS A 84 -2.13 -12.04 -5.46
CA LYS A 84 -3.07 -13.01 -4.86
C LYS A 84 -2.43 -14.34 -4.45
N ALA A 85 -1.51 -14.83 -5.27
CA ALA A 85 -0.77 -16.05 -5.02
C ALA A 85 0.28 -15.95 -3.92
N ALA A 86 1.02 -14.84 -3.92
CA ALA A 86 2.06 -14.59 -2.94
C ALA A 86 1.42 -14.39 -1.57
N ILE A 87 0.36 -13.58 -1.47
CA ILE A 87 -0.46 -13.46 -0.26
C ILE A 87 -0.98 -14.83 0.18
N HIS A 88 -1.49 -15.66 -0.73
CA HIS A 88 -1.96 -17.01 -0.39
C HIS A 88 -0.86 -17.85 0.28
N PHE A 89 0.35 -17.88 -0.28
CA PHE A 89 1.46 -18.61 0.31
C PHE A 89 1.95 -18.01 1.63
N LEU A 90 1.93 -16.68 1.78
CA LEU A 90 2.25 -16.02 3.05
C LEU A 90 1.20 -16.32 4.12
N LYS A 91 -0.08 -16.46 3.74
CA LYS A 91 -1.18 -16.87 4.64
C LYS A 91 -1.11 -18.33 5.08
N LEU A 92 -0.27 -19.17 4.47
CA LEU A 92 0.08 -20.47 5.05
C LEU A 92 0.95 -20.32 6.31
N GLU A 93 1.52 -19.13 6.50
CA GLU A 93 2.43 -18.77 7.59
C GLU A 93 3.66 -19.67 7.68
N ALA A 94 3.98 -20.44 6.64
CA ALA A 94 5.08 -21.39 6.69
C ALA A 94 6.42 -20.68 6.44
N LEU A 95 7.37 -20.83 7.37
CA LEU A 95 8.75 -20.42 7.13
C LEU A 95 9.41 -21.32 6.06
N PRO A 96 10.52 -20.90 5.42
CA PRO A 96 11.10 -21.65 4.31
C PRO A 96 11.33 -23.15 4.60
N HIS A 97 11.87 -23.46 5.77
CA HIS A 97 12.16 -24.83 6.21
C HIS A 97 10.90 -25.66 6.55
N GLU A 98 9.77 -25.01 6.81
CA GLU A 98 8.46 -25.66 6.95
C GLU A 98 7.79 -25.82 5.59
N LEU A 99 7.89 -24.81 4.72
CA LEU A 99 7.29 -24.78 3.39
C LEU A 99 7.81 -25.93 2.50
N VAL A 100 9.09 -26.29 2.64
CA VAL A 100 9.69 -27.42 1.91
C VAL A 100 9.03 -28.76 2.25
N LYS A 101 8.45 -28.90 3.45
CA LYS A 101 7.81 -30.15 3.91
C LYS A 101 6.47 -30.40 3.22
N TYR A 102 5.83 -29.37 2.67
CA TYR A 102 4.61 -29.53 1.88
C TYR A 102 4.91 -30.21 0.55
N THR A 103 4.04 -31.09 0.11
CA THR A 103 4.07 -31.67 -1.23
C THR A 103 3.71 -30.63 -2.29
N GLU A 104 4.16 -30.83 -3.53
CA GLU A 104 3.80 -29.93 -4.63
C GLU A 104 2.28 -29.95 -4.87
N GLU A 105 1.66 -31.10 -4.66
CA GLU A 105 0.24 -31.35 -4.78
C GLU A 105 -0.57 -30.56 -3.75
N GLU A 106 -0.17 -30.58 -2.47
CA GLU A 106 -0.83 -29.80 -1.40
C GLU A 106 -0.77 -28.29 -1.68
N LEU A 107 0.41 -27.79 -2.08
CA LEU A 107 0.58 -26.38 -2.43
C LEU A 107 -0.25 -26.01 -3.66
N LEU A 108 -0.35 -26.89 -4.65
CA LEU A 108 -1.14 -26.66 -5.86
C LEU A 108 -2.64 -26.66 -5.57
N LEU A 109 -3.11 -27.60 -4.75
CA LEU A 109 -4.51 -27.71 -4.35
C LEU A 109 -4.94 -26.48 -3.55
N SER A 110 -4.15 -26.05 -2.57
CA SER A 110 -4.45 -24.84 -1.79
C SER A 110 -4.52 -23.60 -2.68
N LEU A 111 -3.59 -23.44 -3.63
CA LEU A 111 -3.54 -22.27 -4.49
C LEU A 111 -4.72 -22.20 -5.48
N ARG A 112 -5.20 -23.35 -5.96
CA ARG A 112 -6.36 -23.44 -6.86
C ARG A 112 -7.65 -22.93 -6.22
N GLN A 113 -7.75 -22.92 -4.90
CA GLN A 113 -8.91 -22.36 -4.20
C GLN A 113 -9.02 -20.83 -4.36
N VAL A 114 -7.88 -20.15 -4.56
CA VAL A 114 -7.81 -18.68 -4.60
C VAL A 114 -7.61 -18.14 -6.02
N VAL A 115 -6.91 -18.88 -6.89
CA VAL A 115 -6.56 -18.40 -8.23
C VAL A 115 -7.14 -19.30 -9.32
N LYS A 116 -8.12 -18.78 -10.08
CA LYS A 116 -8.78 -19.48 -11.20
C LYS A 116 -7.85 -19.76 -12.39
N ARG A 117 -6.85 -18.91 -12.62
CA ARG A 117 -5.79 -19.14 -13.63
C ARG A 117 -4.62 -19.80 -12.93
N SER A 118 -4.41 -21.08 -13.25
CA SER A 118 -3.37 -21.92 -12.68
C SER A 118 -2.02 -21.23 -12.73
N ILE A 119 -1.53 -20.82 -11.57
CA ILE A 119 -0.10 -20.68 -11.37
C ILE A 119 0.48 -22.06 -11.59
N GLY A 120 1.32 -22.14 -12.60
CA GLY A 120 1.86 -23.41 -13.03
C GLY A 120 2.62 -24.06 -11.89
N LEU A 121 2.58 -25.40 -11.86
CA LEU A 121 3.45 -26.26 -11.05
C LEU A 121 4.91 -25.75 -11.03
N LYS A 122 5.38 -25.16 -12.14
CA LYS A 122 6.67 -24.47 -12.26
C LYS A 122 6.94 -23.46 -11.15
N LYS A 123 5.96 -22.66 -10.76
CA LYS A 123 6.13 -21.60 -9.76
C LYS A 123 6.15 -22.16 -8.33
N ILE A 124 5.38 -23.21 -8.09
CA ILE A 124 5.41 -23.97 -6.81
C ILE A 124 6.78 -24.63 -6.66
N ARG A 125 7.29 -25.26 -7.72
CA ARG A 125 8.65 -25.83 -7.74
C ARG A 125 9.71 -24.78 -7.47
N ALA A 126 9.64 -23.63 -8.16
CA ALA A 126 10.55 -22.52 -7.92
C ALA A 126 10.48 -22.03 -6.47
N LEU A 127 9.27 -21.90 -5.91
CA LEU A 127 9.05 -21.52 -4.51
C LEU A 127 9.70 -22.52 -3.54
N LYS A 128 9.48 -23.82 -3.75
CA LYS A 128 10.12 -24.88 -2.94
C LYS A 128 11.63 -24.87 -3.09
N GLU A 129 12.15 -24.64 -4.29
CA GLU A 129 13.59 -24.58 -4.55
C GLU A 129 14.25 -23.43 -3.78
N VAL A 130 13.69 -22.22 -3.84
CA VAL A 130 14.22 -21.08 -3.09
C VAL A 130 14.03 -21.26 -1.58
N ALA A 131 12.94 -21.89 -1.14
CA ALA A 131 12.71 -22.20 0.27
C ALA A 131 13.76 -23.19 0.81
N ASN A 132 14.13 -24.19 0.02
CA ASN A 132 15.14 -25.19 0.38
C ASN A 132 16.55 -24.59 0.49
N ARG A 133 16.84 -23.55 -0.31
CA ARG A 133 18.12 -22.83 -0.28
C ARG A 133 18.10 -21.56 0.58
N SER A 134 16.99 -21.29 1.26
CA SER A 134 16.79 -20.00 1.94
C SER A 134 17.74 -19.83 3.12
N ILE A 135 18.31 -18.63 3.22
CA ILE A 135 19.14 -18.20 4.35
C ILE A 135 18.35 -17.51 5.46
N GLY A 136 17.01 -17.50 5.39
CA GLY A 136 16.13 -16.85 6.36
C GLY A 136 16.32 -17.36 7.79
N ILE A 137 16.08 -16.46 8.75
CA ILE A 137 16.19 -16.73 10.19
C ILE A 137 15.26 -17.87 10.59
N ARG A 138 15.77 -18.81 11.41
CA ARG A 138 14.99 -19.96 11.92
C ARG A 138 14.60 -19.80 13.39
N GLN A 139 15.32 -18.98 14.15
CA GLN A 139 15.03 -18.74 15.56
C GLN A 139 13.77 -17.88 15.71
N GLY A 140 13.01 -18.13 16.78
CA GLY A 140 11.78 -17.36 17.05
C GLY A 140 10.63 -17.67 16.10
N ALA A 141 10.64 -18.84 15.44
CA ALA A 141 9.68 -19.21 14.40
C ALA A 141 8.22 -18.94 14.78
N ALA A 142 7.78 -19.35 15.98
CA ALA A 142 6.41 -19.13 16.42
C ALA A 142 6.00 -17.64 16.43
N MET A 143 6.89 -16.76 16.89
CA MET A 143 6.63 -15.32 16.93
C MET A 143 6.77 -14.67 15.56
N ALA A 144 7.68 -15.15 14.71
CA ALA A 144 7.77 -14.71 13.33
C ALA A 144 6.47 -14.99 12.55
N LYS A 145 5.87 -16.16 12.75
CA LYS A 145 4.58 -16.54 12.13
C LYS A 145 3.43 -15.66 12.63
N LEU A 146 3.39 -15.41 13.94
CA LEU A 146 2.41 -14.50 14.55
C LEU A 146 2.56 -13.07 14.02
N GLU A 147 3.80 -12.59 13.90
CA GLU A 147 4.11 -11.27 13.32
C GLU A 147 3.60 -11.18 11.88
N LEU A 148 3.91 -12.19 11.03
CA LEU A 148 3.42 -12.21 9.65
C LEU A 148 1.90 -12.18 9.59
N ARG A 149 1.22 -13.01 10.39
CA ARG A 149 -0.25 -13.02 10.46
C ARG A 149 -0.79 -11.63 10.77
N ALA A 150 -0.31 -11.00 11.84
CA ALA A 150 -0.76 -9.68 12.25
C ALA A 150 -0.53 -8.61 11.17
N LEU A 151 0.59 -8.68 10.45
CA LEU A 151 0.88 -7.78 9.35
C LEU A 151 -0.06 -7.98 8.16
N LEU A 152 -0.34 -9.23 7.78
CA LEU A 152 -1.27 -9.54 6.69
C LEU A 152 -2.71 -9.16 7.04
N GLU A 153 -3.14 -9.40 8.27
CA GLU A 153 -4.45 -8.96 8.78
C GLU A 153 -4.58 -7.44 8.75
N LYS A 154 -3.53 -6.71 9.17
CA LYS A 154 -3.48 -5.25 9.08
C LYS A 154 -3.56 -4.77 7.63
N TYR A 155 -2.83 -5.42 6.73
CA TYR A 155 -2.88 -5.10 5.30
C TYR A 155 -4.29 -5.31 4.72
N ASP A 156 -4.90 -6.47 4.98
CA ASP A 156 -6.26 -6.78 4.51
C ASP A 156 -7.28 -5.77 5.06
N PHE A 157 -7.15 -5.39 6.34
CA PHE A 157 -8.01 -4.37 6.96
C PHE A 157 -7.88 -3.02 6.27
N ILE A 158 -6.66 -2.57 5.96
CA ILE A 158 -6.43 -1.30 5.27
C ILE A 158 -7.03 -1.34 3.85
N GLN A 159 -6.86 -2.45 3.12
CA GLN A 159 -7.46 -2.63 1.79
C GLN A 159 -8.99 -2.55 1.85
N MET A 160 -9.61 -3.22 2.82
CA MET A 160 -11.06 -3.13 3.05
C MET A 160 -11.51 -1.69 3.34
N LYS A 161 -10.71 -0.90 4.07
CA LYS A 161 -11.02 0.51 4.35
C LYS A 161 -10.88 1.41 3.12
N PHE A 162 -9.97 1.10 2.19
CA PHE A 162 -9.95 1.76 0.89
C PHE A 162 -11.21 1.44 0.09
N GLU A 163 -11.62 0.17 0.01
CA GLU A 163 -12.84 -0.23 -0.69
C GLU A 163 -14.11 0.45 -0.12
N GLU A 164 -14.21 0.52 1.21
CA GLU A 164 -15.31 1.22 1.90
C GLU A 164 -15.32 2.72 1.58
N LEU A 165 -14.14 3.35 1.57
CA LEU A 165 -14.00 4.78 1.26
C LEU A 165 -14.33 5.07 -0.22
N ASP A 166 -13.84 4.24 -1.14
CA ASP A 166 -14.10 4.39 -2.57
C ASP A 166 -15.61 4.24 -2.85
N HIS A 167 -16.29 3.28 -2.19
CA HIS A 167 -17.74 3.15 -2.32
C HIS A 167 -18.51 4.37 -1.81
N GLN A 168 -18.09 4.96 -0.67
CA GLN A 168 -18.71 6.18 -0.17
C GLN A 168 -18.43 7.39 -1.07
N LEU A 169 -17.22 7.47 -1.65
CA LEU A 169 -16.87 8.52 -2.60
C LEU A 169 -17.73 8.45 -3.86
N ASP A 170 -17.94 7.26 -4.43
CA ASP A 170 -18.80 7.06 -5.60
C ASP A 170 -20.23 7.59 -5.33
N GLN A 171 -20.80 7.26 -4.16
CA GLN A 171 -22.12 7.77 -3.75
C GLN A 171 -22.15 9.29 -3.61
N LEU A 172 -21.10 9.91 -3.07
CA LEU A 172 -21.03 11.37 -2.93
C LEU A 172 -20.91 12.07 -4.29
N LEU A 173 -20.20 11.46 -5.25
CA LEU A 173 -20.02 12.02 -6.59
C LEU A 173 -21.32 12.03 -7.41
N ASP A 174 -22.20 11.04 -7.22
CA ASP A 174 -23.53 10.98 -7.87
C ASP A 174 -24.42 12.21 -7.54
N HIS A 175 -24.15 12.88 -6.42
CA HIS A 175 -24.91 14.04 -5.95
C HIS A 175 -24.34 15.38 -6.46
N ILE A 176 -23.25 15.36 -7.24
CA ILE A 176 -22.63 16.57 -7.79
C ILE A 176 -23.09 16.77 -9.24
N PRO A 177 -23.87 17.83 -9.55
CA PRO A 177 -24.31 18.09 -10.90
C PRO A 177 -23.12 18.39 -11.83
N GLY A 178 -22.99 17.64 -12.93
CA GLY A 178 -22.00 17.86 -13.99
C GLY A 178 -20.77 16.94 -13.97
N VAL A 179 -20.78 15.86 -13.17
CA VAL A 179 -19.68 14.87 -13.10
C VAL A 179 -19.99 13.56 -13.88
N THR A 180 -21.12 13.49 -14.59
CA THR A 180 -21.46 12.36 -15.50
C THR A 180 -21.04 12.57 -16.94
#